data_AF-A0A933TL39-F1
#
_entry.id   AF-A0A933TL39-F1
#
_cell.length_a   1.000
_cell.length_b   1.000
_cell.length_c   1.000
_cell.angle_alpha   90.00
_cell.angle_beta   90.00
_cell.angle_gamma   90.00
#
_symmetry.space_group_name_H-M   'P 1'
#
loop_
_entity.id
_entity.type
_entity.pdbx_description
1 polymer ?
#
loop_
_entity_poly.entity_id
_entity_poly.type
_entity_poly.pdbx_seq_one_letter_code
_entity_poly.pdbx_strand_id
1 'polypeptide(L)'
;MKIKRIHHVALAVRDVAAARGTFERLFGAAAADAVEQVPAFGIRALDLRIGDDTLQLVAPADADNPVMRFLERRGEGFYNLALEVEDLDGAVAELAALGVRVSEPVEAEPGVRSAFVTMAATHGLSIQLVELAAAAPVPAIEPVAPVAVEPLVEPAAAPTAEPEPLDLTPDEWSDID
;
A
#
# COMPACT_ATOMS: atom_id res chain seq x y z
N MET A 1 -12.74 -18.52 10.01
CA MET A 1 -11.55 -17.78 9.57
C MET A 1 -11.21 -16.80 10.67
N LYS A 2 -9.95 -16.77 11.12
CA LYS A 2 -9.49 -15.86 12.16
C LYS A 2 -8.51 -14.86 11.55
N ILE A 3 -8.91 -13.59 11.52
CA ILE A 3 -8.05 -12.47 11.13
C ILE A 3 -7.25 -12.03 12.36
N LYS A 4 -5.94 -11.88 12.21
CA LYS A 4 -5.04 -11.44 13.29
C LYS A 4 -4.93 -9.91 13.33
N ARG A 5 -4.70 -9.28 12.18
CA ARG A 5 -4.53 -7.84 12.01
C ARG A 5 -4.58 -7.43 10.54
N ILE A 6 -4.55 -6.13 10.28
CA ILE A 6 -4.09 -5.61 8.98
C ILE A 6 -2.59 -5.92 8.87
N HIS A 7 -2.20 -6.57 7.78
CA HIS A 7 -0.81 -6.88 7.50
C HIS A 7 -0.10 -5.65 6.90
N HIS A 8 -0.66 -5.11 5.81
CA HIS A 8 -0.24 -3.86 5.19
C HIS A 8 -1.38 -3.27 4.35
N VAL A 9 -1.23 -1.98 4.00
CA VAL A 9 -1.96 -1.32 2.92
C VAL A 9 -1.00 -1.14 1.75
N ALA A 10 -1.37 -1.53 0.53
CA ALA A 10 -0.51 -1.29 -0.63
C ALA A 10 -0.91 -0.05 -1.43
N LEU A 11 0.10 0.75 -1.79
CA LEU A 11 0.00 1.88 -2.70
C LEU A 11 0.71 1.53 -4.01
N ALA A 12 -0.04 1.49 -5.12
CA ALA A 12 0.55 1.31 -6.44
C ALA A 12 1.23 2.61 -6.88
N VAL A 13 2.51 2.52 -7.23
CA VAL A 13 3.34 3.64 -7.67
C VAL A 13 4.13 3.27 -8.93
N ARG A 14 4.48 4.25 -9.75
CA ARG A 14 5.34 4.05 -10.94
C ARG A 14 6.80 3.93 -10.54
N ASP A 15 7.21 4.69 -9.52
CA ASP A 15 8.58 4.73 -9.01
C ASP A 15 8.60 4.66 -7.47
N VAL A 16 9.07 3.53 -6.96
CA VAL A 16 9.21 3.26 -5.52
C VAL A 16 10.16 4.25 -4.85
N ALA A 17 11.26 4.64 -5.50
CA ALA A 17 12.25 5.54 -4.92
C ALA A 17 11.71 6.96 -4.82
N ALA A 18 10.99 7.43 -5.84
CA ALA A 18 10.33 8.73 -5.80
C ALA A 18 9.25 8.78 -4.70
N ALA A 19 8.40 7.75 -4.64
CA ALA A 19 7.36 7.64 -3.62
C ALA A 19 7.95 7.54 -2.20
N ARG A 20 8.97 6.70 -1.99
CA ARG A 20 9.74 6.63 -0.73
C ARG A 20 10.17 8.01 -0.26
N GLY A 21 10.86 8.75 -1.13
CA GLY A 21 11.34 10.09 -0.79
C GLY A 21 10.21 11.05 -0.43
N THR A 22 9.05 10.94 -1.06
CA THR A 22 7.87 11.74 -0.70
C THR A 22 7.38 11.41 0.71
N PHE A 23 7.22 10.13 1.06
CA PHE A 23 6.75 9.74 2.39
C PHE A 23 7.78 10.01 3.50
N GLU A 24 9.07 9.80 3.23
CA GLU A 24 10.16 10.16 4.16
C GLU A 24 10.17 11.67 4.43
N ARG A 25 10.07 12.50 3.38
CA ARG A 25 10.09 13.97 3.52
C ARG A 25 8.84 14.50 4.21
N LEU A 26 7.65 14.13 3.74
CA LEU A 26 6.40 14.74 4.21
C LEU A 26 5.96 14.22 5.57
N PHE A 27 6.21 12.94 5.86
CA PHE A 27 5.62 12.25 7.01
C PHE A 27 6.65 11.62 7.94
N GLY A 28 7.96 11.71 7.63
CA GLY A 28 9.00 11.03 8.41
C GLY A 28 8.85 9.51 8.40
N ALA A 29 8.21 8.95 7.37
CA ALA A 29 7.98 7.51 7.29
C ALA A 29 9.32 6.77 7.18
N ALA A 30 9.56 5.80 8.06
CA ALA A 30 10.76 4.99 7.97
C ALA A 30 10.58 3.90 6.90
N ALA A 31 11.52 3.80 5.97
CA ALA A 31 11.51 2.77 4.94
C ALA A 31 12.37 1.57 5.35
N ALA A 32 12.00 0.39 4.88
CA ALA A 32 12.89 -0.77 4.89
C ALA A 32 14.19 -0.47 4.10
N ASP A 33 15.25 -1.21 4.41
CA ASP A 33 16.58 -0.96 3.84
C ASP A 33 16.63 -1.20 2.32
N ALA A 34 15.86 -2.17 1.83
CA ALA A 34 15.90 -2.60 0.45
C ALA A 34 14.51 -2.63 -0.19
N VAL A 35 14.49 -2.33 -1.48
CA VAL A 35 13.37 -2.66 -2.35
C VAL A 35 13.44 -4.15 -2.65
N GLU A 36 12.38 -4.86 -2.29
CA GLU A 36 12.29 -6.30 -2.48
C GLU A 36 11.69 -6.62 -3.85
N GLN A 37 12.21 -7.65 -4.50
CA GLN A 37 11.60 -8.21 -5.69
C GLN A 37 10.68 -9.35 -5.26
N VAL A 38 9.45 -9.35 -5.76
CA VAL A 38 8.46 -10.39 -5.50
C VAL A 38 8.07 -11.04 -6.84
N PRO A 39 8.89 -11.96 -7.38
CA PRO A 39 8.69 -12.53 -8.71
C PRO A 39 7.34 -13.27 -8.86
N ALA A 40 6.84 -13.86 -7.78
CA ALA A 40 5.55 -14.54 -7.76
C ALA A 40 4.38 -13.62 -8.19
N PHE A 41 4.52 -12.30 -7.99
CA PHE A 41 3.54 -11.30 -8.40
C PHE A 41 4.07 -10.35 -9.49
N GLY A 42 5.33 -10.52 -9.91
CA GLY A 42 5.99 -9.66 -10.89
C GLY A 42 6.14 -8.22 -10.44
N ILE A 43 6.32 -7.97 -9.14
CA ILE A 43 6.39 -6.61 -8.56
C ILE A 43 7.72 -6.35 -7.85
N ARG A 44 7.98 -5.05 -7.62
CA ARG A 44 8.92 -4.55 -6.62
C ARG A 44 8.12 -3.93 -5.49
N ALA A 45 8.50 -4.23 -4.25
CA ALA A 45 7.84 -3.75 -3.05
C ALA A 45 8.83 -3.02 -2.13
N LEU A 46 8.36 -2.02 -1.41
CA LEU A 46 9.09 -1.39 -0.32
C LEU A 46 8.13 -1.07 0.82
N ASP A 47 8.42 -1.63 1.98
CA ASP A 47 7.64 -1.35 3.17
C ASP A 47 8.07 -0.03 3.81
N LEU A 48 7.07 0.81 4.09
CA LEU A 48 7.17 2.01 4.90
C LEU A 48 6.42 1.79 6.22
N ARG A 49 7.01 2.25 7.32
CA ARG A 49 6.40 2.19 8.65
C ARG A 49 5.69 3.48 8.97
N ILE A 50 4.42 3.32 9.32
CA ILE A 50 3.53 4.38 9.80
C ILE A 50 3.04 3.94 11.18
N GLY A 51 3.79 4.31 12.22
CA GLY A 51 3.56 3.78 13.57
C GLY A 51 3.69 2.25 13.62
N ASP A 52 2.63 1.58 14.07
CA ASP A 52 2.54 0.12 14.17
C ASP A 52 2.08 -0.55 12.86
N ASP A 53 1.69 0.23 11.86
CA ASP A 53 1.18 -0.25 10.57
C ASP A 53 2.20 -0.12 9.42
N THR A 54 1.99 -0.91 8.38
CA THR A 54 2.81 -0.92 7.16
C THR A 54 2.04 -0.33 5.99
N LEU A 55 2.63 0.67 5.34
CA LEU A 55 2.28 1.09 3.99
C LEU A 55 3.30 0.49 3.02
N GLN A 56 2.86 -0.38 2.13
CA GLN A 56 3.72 -1.03 1.14
C GLN A 56 3.62 -0.27 -0.20
N LEU A 57 4.74 0.26 -0.66
CA LEU A 57 4.84 0.82 -2.01
C LEU A 57 5.05 -0.33 -3.00
N VAL A 58 4.18 -0.46 -3.99
CA VAL A 58 4.28 -1.51 -5.01
C VAL A 58 4.40 -0.92 -6.42
N ALA A 59 5.42 -1.36 -7.16
CA ALA A 59 5.61 -0.98 -8.55
C ALA A 59 5.74 -2.23 -9.43
N PRO A 60 5.35 -2.19 -10.70
CA PRO A 60 5.57 -3.32 -11.60
C PRO A 60 7.08 -3.57 -11.79
N ALA A 61 7.46 -4.85 -11.78
CA ALA A 61 8.78 -5.32 -12.21
C ALA A 61 8.74 -5.81 -13.67
N ASP A 62 7.60 -6.33 -14.10
CA ASP A 62 7.38 -6.87 -15.45
C ASP A 62 6.42 -6.00 -16.27
N ALA A 63 6.51 -6.11 -17.60
CA ALA A 63 5.75 -5.30 -18.55
C ALA A 63 4.23 -5.59 -18.56
N ASP A 64 3.79 -6.75 -18.05
CA ASP A 64 2.37 -7.12 -18.01
C ASP A 64 2.01 -7.85 -16.72
N ASN A 65 1.57 -7.10 -15.71
CA ASN A 65 1.10 -7.63 -14.43
C ASN A 65 -0.15 -6.86 -13.94
N PRO A 66 -0.83 -7.34 -12.88
CA PRO A 66 -2.01 -6.66 -12.34
C PRO A 66 -1.78 -5.21 -11.87
N VAL A 67 -0.59 -4.88 -11.34
CA VAL A 67 -0.24 -3.52 -10.89
C VAL A 67 -0.08 -2.57 -12.08
N MET A 68 0.62 -2.99 -13.13
CA MET A 68 0.81 -2.22 -14.37
C MET A 68 -0.54 -1.86 -14.98
N ARG A 69 -1.43 -2.84 -15.10
CA ARG A 69 -2.79 -2.62 -15.63
C ARG A 69 -3.64 -1.73 -14.72
N PHE A 70 -3.39 -1.73 -13.40
CA PHE A 70 -4.04 -0.80 -12.47
C PHE A 70 -3.55 0.63 -12.72
N LEU A 71 -2.23 0.84 -12.77
CA LEU A 71 -1.59 2.13 -13.02
C LEU A 71 -1.99 2.75 -14.37
N GLU A 72 -2.23 1.93 -15.40
CA GLU A 72 -2.73 2.39 -16.70
C GLU A 72 -4.18 2.89 -16.63
N ARG A 73 -5.02 2.20 -15.87
CA ARG A 73 -6.45 2.50 -15.80
C ARG A 73 -6.78 3.59 -14.79
N ARG A 74 -6.03 3.68 -13.69
CA ARG A 74 -6.37 4.52 -12.53
C ARG A 74 -5.26 5.48 -12.10
N GLY A 75 -4.05 5.33 -12.62
CA GLY A 75 -2.90 6.05 -12.09
C GLY A 75 -2.38 5.44 -10.78
N GLU A 76 -1.48 6.16 -10.12
CA GLU A 76 -0.98 5.80 -8.80
C GLU A 76 -2.08 5.92 -7.75
N GLY A 77 -2.07 5.09 -6.72
CA GLY A 77 -3.10 5.15 -5.69
C GLY A 77 -3.26 3.85 -4.90
N PHE A 78 -4.25 3.86 -4.01
CA PHE A 78 -4.57 2.72 -3.16
C PHE A 78 -4.85 1.47 -4.00
N TYR A 79 -4.08 0.41 -3.76
CA TYR A 79 -4.10 -0.80 -4.57
C TYR A 79 -4.87 -1.94 -3.91
N ASN A 80 -4.47 -2.33 -2.69
CA ASN A 80 -5.14 -3.38 -1.94
C ASN A 80 -4.97 -3.23 -0.42
N LEU A 81 -5.79 -3.98 0.32
CA LEU A 81 -5.66 -4.19 1.75
C LEU A 81 -5.26 -5.64 2.02
N ALA A 82 -4.17 -5.86 2.76
CA ALA A 82 -3.74 -7.18 3.16
C ALA A 82 -4.14 -7.48 4.61
N LEU A 83 -4.74 -8.64 4.84
CA LEU A 83 -5.17 -9.14 6.14
C LEU A 83 -4.35 -10.37 6.52
N GLU A 84 -3.75 -10.34 7.70
CA GLU A 84 -3.04 -11.50 8.22
C GLU A 84 -4.05 -12.52 8.78
N VAL A 85 -3.94 -13.77 8.33
CA VAL A 85 -4.78 -14.90 8.77
C VAL A 85 -3.95 -15.95 9.50
N GLU A 86 -4.59 -16.66 10.42
CA GLU A 86 -3.94 -17.75 11.17
C GLU A 86 -3.78 -19.04 10.35
N ASP A 87 -4.67 -19.29 9.40
CA ASP A 87 -4.70 -20.47 8.53
C ASP A 87 -5.23 -20.04 7.14
N LEU A 88 -4.35 -19.99 6.14
CA LEU A 88 -4.72 -19.54 4.80
C LEU A 88 -5.61 -20.55 4.08
N ASP A 89 -5.33 -21.83 4.20
CA ASP A 89 -6.07 -22.87 3.49
C ASP A 89 -7.51 -22.98 4.05
N GLY A 90 -7.65 -22.89 5.37
CA GLY A 90 -8.95 -22.78 6.04
C GLY A 90 -9.72 -21.51 5.64
N ALA A 91 -9.05 -20.36 5.58
CA ALA A 91 -9.67 -19.11 5.13
C ALA A 91 -10.20 -19.19 3.69
N VAL A 92 -9.40 -19.74 2.77
CA VAL A 92 -9.80 -19.96 1.37
C VAL A 92 -10.99 -20.92 1.28
N ALA A 93 -10.96 -22.03 2.02
CA ALA A 93 -12.04 -23.01 2.02
C ALA A 93 -13.36 -22.42 2.54
N GLU A 94 -13.32 -21.64 3.62
CA GLU A 94 -14.50 -20.97 4.16
C GLU A 94 -15.10 -19.95 3.17
N LEU A 95 -14.27 -19.13 2.53
CA LEU A 95 -14.73 -18.17 1.52
C LEU A 95 -15.32 -18.89 0.29
N ALA A 96 -14.70 -19.97 -0.16
CA ALA A 96 -15.21 -20.78 -1.25
C ALA A 96 -16.58 -21.41 -0.91
N ALA A 97 -16.78 -21.85 0.34
CA ALA A 97 -18.07 -22.37 0.81
C ALA A 97 -19.19 -21.31 0.82
N LEU A 98 -18.82 -20.02 0.91
CA LEU A 98 -19.73 -18.87 0.79
C LEU A 98 -19.94 -18.43 -0.67
N GLY A 99 -19.39 -19.14 -1.65
CA GLY A 99 -19.47 -18.79 -3.07
C GLY A 99 -18.54 -17.65 -3.48
N VAL A 100 -17.62 -17.24 -2.62
CA VAL A 100 -16.63 -16.19 -2.93
C VAL A 100 -15.46 -16.82 -3.68
N ARG A 101 -15.10 -16.24 -4.82
CA ARG A 101 -13.92 -16.64 -5.59
C ARG A 101 -12.66 -16.08 -4.95
N VAL A 102 -11.72 -16.96 -4.62
CA VAL A 102 -10.39 -16.64 -4.10
C VAL A 102 -9.35 -17.29 -5.00
N SER A 103 -8.20 -16.65 -5.20
CA SER A 103 -7.09 -17.27 -5.94
C SER A 103 -6.54 -18.48 -5.21
N GLU A 104 -5.80 -19.33 -5.91
CA GLU A 104 -4.99 -20.35 -5.24
C GLU A 104 -3.93 -19.66 -4.35
N PRO A 105 -3.64 -20.22 -3.16
CA PRO A 105 -2.52 -19.77 -2.34
C PRO A 105 -1.19 -19.85 -3.09
N VAL A 106 -0.40 -18.79 -3.01
CA VAL A 106 0.94 -18.71 -3.57
C VAL A 106 1.90 -18.35 -2.45
N GLU A 107 3.03 -19.05 -2.36
CA GLU A 107 4.15 -18.64 -1.52
C GLU A 107 4.98 -17.60 -2.28
N ALA A 108 4.86 -16.33 -1.87
CA ALA A 108 5.51 -15.21 -2.53
C ALA A 108 6.98 -15.10 -2.12
N GLU A 109 7.24 -15.40 -0.84
CA GLU A 109 8.54 -15.39 -0.19
C GLU A 109 8.59 -16.55 0.81
N PRO A 110 9.80 -17.02 1.21
CA PRO A 110 9.93 -18.11 2.16
C PRO A 110 9.14 -17.86 3.45
N GLY A 111 8.10 -18.67 3.69
CA GLY A 111 7.24 -18.55 4.86
C GLY A 111 6.18 -17.45 4.78
N VAL A 112 5.97 -16.82 3.62
CA VAL A 112 4.89 -15.86 3.38
C VAL A 112 4.00 -16.37 2.27
N ARG A 113 2.80 -16.84 2.65
CA ARG A 113 1.78 -17.32 1.72
C ARG A 113 0.70 -16.27 1.54
N SER A 114 0.13 -16.18 0.34
CA SER A 114 -0.90 -15.19 0.03
C SER A 114 -1.95 -15.72 -0.93
N ALA A 115 -3.18 -15.22 -0.79
CA ALA A 115 -4.27 -15.43 -1.73
C ALA A 115 -5.12 -14.16 -1.88
N PHE A 116 -5.76 -13.95 -3.03
CA PHE A 116 -6.51 -12.73 -3.34
C PHE A 116 -8.01 -13.01 -3.47
N VAL A 117 -8.81 -12.20 -2.80
CA VAL A 117 -10.27 -12.27 -2.83
C VAL A 117 -10.81 -11.42 -3.98
N THR A 118 -11.81 -11.93 -4.69
CA THR A 118 -12.44 -11.18 -5.79
C THR A 118 -13.13 -9.91 -5.28
N MET A 119 -12.79 -8.76 -5.88
CA MET A 119 -13.30 -7.43 -5.49
C MET A 119 -14.83 -7.32 -5.46
N ALA A 120 -15.54 -8.11 -6.28
CA ALA A 120 -17.01 -8.12 -6.31
C ALA A 120 -17.63 -8.58 -4.98
N ALA A 121 -16.93 -9.42 -4.21
CA ALA A 121 -17.39 -9.91 -2.91
C ALA A 121 -17.12 -8.92 -1.76
N THR A 122 -16.36 -7.86 -2.02
CA THR A 122 -15.77 -6.96 -1.01
C THR A 122 -16.07 -5.51 -1.33
N HIS A 123 -17.21 -5.23 -1.97
CA HIS A 123 -17.65 -3.88 -2.33
C HIS A 123 -16.63 -3.09 -3.17
N GLY A 124 -15.86 -3.78 -4.02
CA GLY A 124 -14.84 -3.15 -4.85
C GLY A 124 -13.48 -2.99 -4.18
N LEU A 125 -13.28 -3.47 -2.95
CA LEU A 125 -11.99 -3.48 -2.28
C LEU A 125 -11.17 -4.71 -2.71
N SER A 126 -9.94 -4.53 -3.19
CA SER A 126 -9.02 -5.65 -3.39
C SER A 126 -8.50 -6.11 -2.02
N ILE A 127 -8.82 -7.35 -1.62
CA ILE A 127 -8.35 -7.92 -0.35
C ILE A 127 -7.35 -9.04 -0.64
N GLN A 128 -6.18 -8.95 -0.01
CA GLN A 128 -5.18 -10.02 0.06
C GLN A 128 -5.25 -10.68 1.44
N LEU A 129 -5.24 -12.00 1.47
CA LEU A 129 -5.04 -12.79 2.68
C LEU A 129 -3.55 -13.16 2.74
N VAL A 130 -2.94 -13.00 3.91
CA VAL A 130 -1.52 -13.29 4.14
C VAL A 130 -1.39 -14.24 5.33
N GLU A 131 -0.68 -15.35 5.16
CA GLU A 131 -0.28 -16.23 6.25
C GLU A 131 1.24 -16.19 6.38
N LEU A 132 1.69 -15.94 7.59
CA LEU A 132 3.11 -15.94 7.96
C LEU A 132 3.42 -17.25 8.69
N ALA A 133 4.48 -17.94 8.28
CA ALA A 133 5.06 -19.02 9.06
C ALA A 133 5.38 -18.51 10.48
N ALA A 134 5.12 -19.33 11.51
CA ALA A 134 5.09 -18.91 12.90
C ALA A 134 6.29 -18.01 13.31
N ALA A 135 5.97 -16.72 13.48
CA ALA A 135 6.72 -15.61 14.07
C ALA A 135 8.18 -15.40 13.61
N ALA A 136 8.37 -14.86 12.41
CA ALA A 136 9.29 -13.74 12.32
C ALA A 136 8.58 -12.53 12.97
N PRO A 137 9.15 -11.87 14.00
CA PRO A 137 8.62 -10.60 14.45
C PRO A 137 8.57 -9.65 13.25
N VAL A 138 7.50 -8.86 13.11
CA VAL A 138 7.55 -7.70 12.21
C VAL A 138 8.78 -6.91 12.63
N PRO A 139 9.81 -6.76 11.77
CA PRO A 139 11.02 -6.09 12.17
C PRO A 139 10.65 -4.67 12.61
N ALA A 140 11.09 -4.30 13.80
CA ALA A 140 10.96 -2.92 14.26
C ALA A 140 11.87 -2.06 13.37
N ILE A 141 11.29 -1.27 12.50
CA ILE A 141 12.02 -0.22 11.79
C ILE A 141 11.82 1.04 12.62
N GLU A 142 12.92 1.60 13.12
CA GLU A 142 12.83 2.81 13.94
C GLU A 142 12.35 3.99 13.09
N PRO A 143 11.38 4.79 13.58
CA PRO A 143 10.93 5.98 12.88
C PRO A 143 12.12 6.92 12.66
N VAL A 144 12.30 7.34 11.40
CA VAL A 144 13.26 8.41 11.09
C VAL A 144 12.63 9.71 11.56
N ALA A 145 13.37 10.52 12.31
CA ALA A 145 12.87 11.84 12.68
C ALA A 145 12.42 12.58 11.41
N PRO A 146 11.23 13.22 11.38
CA PRO A 146 10.80 13.96 10.21
C PRO A 146 11.87 14.99 9.88
N VAL A 147 12.41 14.88 8.67
CA VAL A 147 13.33 15.91 8.17
C VAL A 147 12.49 17.17 8.03
N ALA A 148 12.96 18.28 8.60
CA ALA A 148 12.33 19.57 8.41
C ALA A 148 12.14 19.79 6.90
N VAL A 149 10.90 19.73 6.45
CA VAL A 149 10.58 20.00 5.06
C VAL A 149 10.83 21.48 4.89
N GLU A 150 11.84 21.85 4.10
CA GLU A 150 11.83 23.20 3.54
C GLU A 150 10.48 23.35 2.83
N PRO A 151 9.77 24.46 3.04
CA PRO A 151 8.47 24.65 2.40
C PRO A 151 8.61 24.32 0.93
N LEU A 152 7.73 23.45 0.43
CA LEU A 152 7.59 23.18 -1.00
C LEU A 152 7.62 24.54 -1.68
N VAL A 153 8.70 24.79 -2.44
CA VAL A 153 9.07 26.05 -3.11
C VAL A 153 7.92 27.06 -3.05
N GLU A 154 8.10 28.15 -2.30
CA GLU A 154 7.12 29.26 -2.33
C GLU A 154 6.72 29.49 -3.80
N PRO A 155 5.42 29.49 -4.13
CA PRO A 155 5.00 29.79 -5.49
C PRO A 155 5.69 31.08 -5.89
N ALA A 156 6.44 31.04 -6.99
CA ALA A 156 7.22 32.17 -7.48
C ALA A 156 6.38 33.45 -7.33
N ALA A 157 6.90 34.41 -6.56
CA ALA A 157 6.16 35.56 -6.04
C ALA A 157 5.06 36.03 -7.00
N ALA A 158 3.82 35.69 -6.66
CA ALA A 158 2.66 36.28 -7.29
C ALA A 158 2.72 37.80 -7.05
N PRO A 159 2.32 38.63 -8.04
CA PRO A 159 2.37 40.07 -7.92
C PRO A 159 1.65 40.53 -6.65
N THR A 160 2.26 41.50 -5.96
CA THR A 160 1.83 42.07 -4.68
C THR A 160 0.39 42.60 -4.77
N ALA A 161 -0.57 41.75 -4.46
CA ALA A 161 -1.90 42.11 -4.04
C ALA A 161 -2.12 41.40 -2.70
N GLU A 162 -2.64 42.12 -1.71
CA GLU A 162 -2.94 41.56 -0.39
C GLU A 162 -3.84 40.32 -0.57
N PRO A 163 -3.49 39.17 0.02
CA PRO A 163 -4.32 37.98 -0.11
C PRO A 163 -5.65 38.23 0.61
N GLU A 164 -6.76 38.12 -0.12
CA GLU A 164 -8.07 38.01 0.50
C GLU A 164 -8.08 36.79 1.44
N PRO A 165 -8.78 36.88 2.58
CA PRO A 165 -8.86 35.75 3.51
C PRO A 165 -9.41 34.51 2.79
N LEU A 166 -8.71 33.38 2.92
CA LEU A 166 -9.15 32.07 2.46
C LEU A 166 -10.43 31.68 3.21
N ASP A 167 -11.58 32.00 2.62
CA ASP A 167 -12.89 31.49 3.00
C ASP A 167 -13.06 30.11 2.35
N LEU A 168 -12.46 29.09 2.98
CA LEU A 168 -12.56 27.73 2.48
C LEU A 168 -14.03 27.27 2.62
N THR A 169 -14.71 27.08 1.49
CA THR A 169 -16.09 26.61 1.49
C THR A 169 -16.13 25.07 1.48
N PRO A 170 -17.19 24.43 1.99
CA PRO A 170 -17.30 22.96 2.08
C PRO A 170 -17.10 22.20 0.75
N ASP A 171 -17.17 22.88 -0.40
CA ASP A 171 -17.00 22.29 -1.73
C ASP A 171 -15.52 22.04 -2.12
N GLU A 172 -14.53 22.62 -1.42
CA GLU A 172 -13.10 22.40 -1.73
C GLU A 172 -12.56 21.02 -1.28
N TRP A 173 -13.42 20.20 -0.67
CA TRP A 173 -13.15 18.77 -0.45
C TRP A 173 -13.32 17.93 -1.73
N SER A 174 -13.86 18.50 -2.81
CA SER A 174 -14.08 17.77 -4.08
C SER A 174 -12.81 17.44 -4.85
N ASP A 175 -11.70 18.12 -4.55
CA ASP A 175 -10.40 17.87 -5.19
C ASP A 175 -9.58 16.78 -4.48
N ILE A 176 -10.15 16.14 -3.45
CA ILE A 176 -9.57 15.02 -2.69
C ILE A 176 -10.06 13.64 -3.23
N ASP A 177 -10.83 13.60 -4.32
CA ASP A 177 -11.31 12.34 -4.94
C ASP A 177 -10.43 11.82 -6.10
#